data_AF-F0M428-F1
#
_entry.id   AF-F0M428-F1
#
_cell.length_a   1.000
_cell.length_b   1.000
_cell.length_c   1.000
_cell.angle_alpha   90.00
_cell.angle_beta   90.00
_cell.angle_gamma   90.00
#
_symmetry.space_group_name_H-M   'P 1'
#
loop_
_entity.id
_entity.type
_entity.pdbx_description
1 polymer ?
#
loop_
_entity_poly.entity_id
_entity_poly.type
_entity_poly.pdbx_seq_one_letter_code
_entity_poly.pdbx_strand_id
1 'polypeptide(L)'
;MADSIVYALALDPSTGLRDVDRAQWAHLEELLKDTAPTDLAAAVSAFVSAGSSAVIGIFDGNSLWASLVVSLDNSGAPEYVSTIDGPVAQSGGEMAKAAGEAVRWVQAHLGPCSLGLFVDRGHAEALLRASDKAAALRTASAAGGLVLSPVPPALAIALA
;
A
#
# COMPACT_ATOMS: atom_id res chain seq x y z
N MET A 1 -18.61 -13.50 4.75
CA MET A 1 -18.57 -12.03 4.64
C MET A 1 -17.59 -11.73 3.54
N ALA A 2 -18.01 -10.97 2.51
CA ALA A 2 -17.07 -10.46 1.54
C ALA A 2 -16.10 -9.54 2.27
N ASP A 3 -14.82 -9.76 2.07
CA ASP A 3 -13.74 -9.06 2.76
C ASP A 3 -13.79 -7.57 2.41
N SER A 4 -13.84 -6.68 3.41
CA SER A 4 -14.11 -5.26 3.20
C SER A 4 -13.00 -4.58 2.40
N ILE A 5 -11.77 -5.11 2.45
CA ILE A 5 -10.62 -4.60 1.70
C ILE A 5 -10.70 -5.06 0.24
N VAL A 6 -11.11 -6.32 0.01
CA VAL A 6 -11.39 -6.85 -1.34
C VAL A 6 -12.50 -6.03 -2.01
N TYR A 7 -13.54 -5.69 -1.25
CA TYR A 7 -14.61 -4.82 -1.73
C TYR A 7 -14.15 -3.37 -1.93
N ALA A 8 -13.30 -2.85 -1.04
CA ALA A 8 -12.71 -1.51 -1.18
C ALA A 8 -11.88 -1.41 -2.45
N LEU A 9 -11.03 -2.39 -2.73
CA LEU A 9 -10.27 -2.46 -3.96
C LEU A 9 -11.13 -2.74 -5.21
N ALA A 10 -12.47 -2.84 -5.07
CA ALA A 10 -13.41 -3.23 -6.11
C ALA A 10 -12.95 -4.49 -6.87
N LEU A 11 -12.30 -5.40 -6.13
CA LEU A 11 -11.70 -6.59 -6.71
C LEU A 11 -12.80 -7.48 -7.27
N ASP A 12 -12.53 -8.05 -8.43
CA ASP A 12 -13.35 -9.13 -8.94
C ASP A 12 -13.36 -10.27 -7.90
N PRO A 13 -14.47 -10.99 -7.71
CA PRO A 13 -14.51 -12.16 -6.81
C PRO A 13 -13.48 -13.26 -7.17
N SER A 14 -12.85 -13.21 -8.35
CA SER A 14 -11.73 -14.06 -8.73
C SER A 14 -10.36 -13.61 -8.20
N THR A 15 -10.24 -12.39 -7.67
CA THR A 15 -8.98 -11.93 -7.07
C THR A 15 -8.65 -12.75 -5.83
N GLY A 16 -7.49 -13.41 -5.85
CA GLY A 16 -7.08 -14.30 -4.77
C GLY A 16 -6.50 -13.54 -3.59
N LEU A 17 -6.90 -13.89 -2.36
CA LEU A 17 -6.13 -13.56 -1.16
C LEU A 17 -5.01 -14.57 -1.00
N ARG A 18 -3.78 -14.10 -0.83
CA ARG A 18 -2.60 -14.94 -0.70
C ARG A 18 -1.73 -14.50 0.46
N ASP A 19 -1.30 -15.45 1.30
CA ASP A 19 -0.29 -15.23 2.35
C ASP A 19 -0.61 -13.99 3.24
N VAL A 20 -1.88 -13.85 3.64
CA VAL A 20 -2.38 -12.72 4.43
C VAL A 20 -2.11 -12.93 5.91
N ASP A 21 -1.35 -12.04 6.51
CA ASP A 21 -1.22 -11.92 7.96
C ASP A 21 -2.49 -11.32 8.56
N ARG A 22 -3.12 -12.07 9.46
CA ARG A 22 -4.42 -11.68 10.03
C ARG A 22 -4.37 -10.43 10.91
N ALA A 23 -3.25 -10.16 11.58
CA ALA A 23 -3.13 -8.99 12.45
C ALA A 23 -3.00 -7.72 11.60
N GLN A 24 -2.12 -7.74 10.61
CA GLN A 24 -1.97 -6.65 9.65
C GLN A 24 -3.27 -6.40 8.89
N TRP A 25 -3.99 -7.46 8.50
CA TRP A 25 -5.26 -7.34 7.79
C TRP A 25 -6.34 -6.66 8.64
N ALA A 26 -6.49 -7.04 9.91
CA ALA A 26 -7.43 -6.39 10.82
C ALA A 26 -7.14 -4.90 11.02
N HIS A 27 -5.85 -4.53 11.06
CA HIS A 27 -5.42 -3.13 11.14
C HIS A 27 -5.74 -2.33 9.86
N LEU A 28 -5.62 -2.94 8.68
CA LEU A 28 -6.07 -2.33 7.43
C LEU A 28 -7.59 -2.12 7.41
N GLU A 29 -8.38 -3.10 7.88
CA GLU A 29 -9.83 -2.97 7.96
C GLU A 29 -10.23 -1.84 8.90
N GLU A 30 -9.55 -1.70 10.04
CA GLU A 30 -9.73 -0.58 10.98
C GLU A 30 -9.43 0.77 10.31
N LEU A 31 -8.28 0.86 9.62
CA LEU A 31 -7.84 2.09 8.97
C LEU A 31 -8.78 2.52 7.83
N LEU A 32 -9.26 1.55 7.05
CA LEU A 32 -10.07 1.80 5.86
C LEU A 32 -11.57 1.91 6.16
N LYS A 33 -12.01 1.68 7.39
CA LYS A 33 -13.42 1.64 7.78
C LYS A 33 -14.24 2.86 7.34
N ASP A 34 -13.65 4.05 7.36
CA ASP A 34 -14.29 5.31 6.97
C ASP A 34 -13.85 5.81 5.58
N THR A 35 -13.12 4.98 4.82
CA THR A 35 -12.65 5.31 3.47
C THR A 35 -13.66 4.88 2.42
N ALA A 36 -13.89 5.72 1.41
CA ALA A 36 -14.73 5.34 0.29
C ALA A 36 -14.06 4.19 -0.50
N PRO A 37 -14.75 3.05 -0.72
CA PRO A 37 -14.22 1.91 -1.47
C PRO A 37 -13.51 2.34 -2.77
N THR A 38 -14.18 3.15 -3.58
CA THR A 38 -13.70 3.57 -4.90
C THR A 38 -12.37 4.30 -4.91
N ASP A 39 -11.95 4.93 -3.81
CA ASP A 39 -10.71 5.71 -3.77
C ASP A 39 -9.47 4.82 -3.89
N LEU A 40 -9.51 3.64 -3.26
CA LEU A 40 -8.38 2.72 -3.28
C LEU A 40 -8.23 2.02 -4.63
N ALA A 41 -9.35 1.57 -5.22
CA ALA A 41 -9.36 0.99 -6.57
C ALA A 41 -8.86 2.00 -7.63
N ALA A 42 -9.32 3.25 -7.55
CA ALA A 42 -8.88 4.32 -8.44
C ALA A 42 -7.38 4.62 -8.28
N ALA A 43 -6.88 4.66 -7.04
CA ALA A 43 -5.46 4.87 -6.78
C ALA A 43 -4.59 3.74 -7.34
N VAL A 44 -4.99 2.48 -7.13
CA VAL A 44 -4.26 1.32 -7.68
C VAL A 44 -4.24 1.38 -9.21
N SER A 45 -5.39 1.61 -9.86
CA SER A 45 -5.46 1.68 -11.33
C SER A 45 -4.68 2.87 -11.91
N ALA A 46 -4.59 3.98 -11.18
CA ALA A 46 -3.88 5.18 -11.65
C ALA A 46 -2.36 5.09 -11.50
N PHE A 47 -1.86 4.39 -10.47
CA PHE A 47 -0.44 4.45 -10.08
C PHE A 47 0.32 3.14 -10.23
N VAL A 48 -0.36 2.01 -10.36
CA VAL A 48 0.28 0.70 -10.48
C VAL A 48 0.27 0.26 -11.93
N SER A 49 1.43 -0.09 -12.46
CA SER A 49 1.55 -0.55 -13.85
C SER A 49 0.95 -1.94 -14.02
N ALA A 50 0.35 -2.22 -15.18
CA ALA A 50 -0.08 -3.56 -15.55
C ALA A 50 1.12 -4.55 -15.52
N GLY A 51 0.87 -5.78 -15.06
CA GLY A 51 1.88 -6.83 -14.88
C GLY A 51 2.87 -6.55 -13.74
N SER A 52 2.51 -5.67 -12.81
CA SER A 52 3.36 -5.23 -11.71
C SER A 52 2.60 -5.19 -10.38
N SER A 53 3.36 -5.09 -9.30
CA SER A 53 2.85 -5.03 -7.94
C SER A 53 3.06 -3.66 -7.32
N ALA A 54 2.22 -3.35 -6.35
CA ALA A 54 2.37 -2.23 -5.44
C ALA A 54 2.40 -2.71 -4.00
N VAL A 55 3.19 -2.03 -3.18
CA VAL A 55 3.29 -2.28 -1.76
C VAL A 55 2.96 -1.01 -0.99
N ILE A 56 2.01 -1.13 -0.07
CA ILE A 56 1.64 -0.08 0.88
C ILE A 56 2.03 -0.59 2.26
N GLY A 57 2.82 0.18 3.01
CA GLY A 57 3.17 -0.11 4.39
C GLY A 57 2.79 1.04 5.30
N ILE A 58 2.17 0.72 6.43
CA ILE A 58 1.80 1.68 7.46
C ILE A 58 2.64 1.37 8.69
N PHE A 59 3.37 2.36 9.17
CA PHE A 59 4.24 2.24 10.33
C PHE A 59 3.59 2.86 11.56
N ASP A 60 3.71 2.20 12.70
CA ASP A 60 3.46 2.79 14.01
C ASP A 60 4.80 2.90 14.74
N GLY A 61 5.36 4.12 14.76
CA GLY A 61 6.75 4.34 15.15
C GLY A 61 7.73 3.64 14.20
N ASN A 62 8.51 2.70 14.75
CA ASN A 62 9.55 1.95 14.03
C ASN A 62 9.12 0.54 13.60
N SER A 63 7.83 0.22 13.72
CA SER A 63 7.29 -1.11 13.43
C SER A 63 6.25 -1.03 12.32
N LEU A 64 6.30 -2.00 11.39
CA LEU A 64 5.26 -2.14 10.37
C LEU A 64 3.98 -2.61 11.06
N TRP A 65 2.98 -1.74 11.11
CA TRP A 65 1.70 -1.98 11.76
C TRP A 65 0.73 -2.70 10.84
N ALA A 66 0.72 -2.31 9.57
CA ALA A 66 -0.11 -2.91 8.53
C ALA A 66 0.59 -2.82 7.18
N SER A 67 0.32 -3.78 6.29
CA SER A 67 0.78 -3.68 4.92
C SER A 67 -0.19 -4.32 3.95
N LEU A 68 -0.25 -3.78 2.74
CA LEU A 68 -1.07 -4.24 1.65
C LEU A 68 -0.19 -4.36 0.41
N VAL A 69 -0.15 -5.55 -0.17
CA VAL A 69 0.48 -5.78 -1.47
C VAL A 69 -0.61 -6.11 -2.46
N VAL A 70 -0.64 -5.35 -3.57
CA VAL A 70 -1.60 -5.54 -4.65
C VAL A 70 -0.83 -5.84 -5.92
N SER A 71 -1.17 -6.94 -6.58
CA SER A 71 -0.54 -7.33 -7.84
C SER A 71 -1.53 -7.29 -8.98
N LEU A 72 -1.13 -6.64 -10.08
CA LEU A 72 -1.95 -6.51 -11.27
C LEU A 72 -1.48 -7.49 -12.34
N ASP A 73 -2.45 -8.09 -13.03
CA ASP A 73 -2.18 -8.86 -14.23
C ASP A 73 -1.76 -7.95 -15.40
N ASN A 74 -1.43 -8.56 -16.54
CA ASN A 74 -1.03 -7.82 -17.75
C ASN A 74 -2.14 -6.95 -18.37
N SER A 75 -3.39 -7.12 -17.94
CA SER A 75 -4.52 -6.26 -18.34
C SER A 75 -4.70 -5.05 -17.41
N GLY A 76 -3.96 -5.01 -16.30
CA GLY A 76 -4.10 -3.98 -15.26
C GLY A 76 -5.22 -4.30 -14.27
N ALA A 77 -5.79 -5.51 -14.31
CA ALA A 77 -6.77 -5.96 -13.35
C ALA A 77 -6.07 -6.56 -12.12
N PRO A 78 -6.57 -6.32 -10.91
CA PRO A 78 -6.03 -6.96 -9.71
C PRO A 78 -6.12 -8.50 -9.74
N GLU A 79 -4.96 -9.15 -9.70
CA GLU A 79 -4.84 -10.62 -9.76
C GLU A 79 -4.85 -11.24 -8.36
N TYR A 80 -4.09 -10.66 -7.43
CA TYR A 80 -4.06 -11.11 -6.04
C TYR A 80 -3.69 -9.98 -5.07
N VAL A 81 -4.09 -10.17 -3.82
CA VAL A 81 -3.79 -9.28 -2.70
C VAL A 81 -3.16 -10.06 -1.55
N SER A 82 -2.15 -9.46 -0.95
CA SER A 82 -1.33 -10.07 0.11
C SER A 82 -0.89 -9.02 1.13
N THR A 83 -0.17 -9.47 2.15
CA THR A 83 0.52 -8.63 3.14
C THR A 83 2.00 -8.99 3.14
N ILE A 84 2.86 -8.09 3.62
CA ILE A 84 4.28 -8.41 3.80
C ILE A 84 4.44 -9.43 4.92
N ASP A 85 5.28 -10.43 4.67
CA ASP A 85 5.60 -11.48 5.63
C ASP A 85 6.27 -10.94 6.91
N GLY A 86 5.93 -11.55 8.04
CA GLY A 86 6.28 -11.14 9.41
C GLY A 86 7.76 -10.87 9.67
N PRO A 87 8.74 -11.63 9.12
CA PRO A 87 10.15 -11.36 9.34
C PRO A 87 10.62 -10.03 8.72
N VAL A 88 10.06 -9.65 7.58
CA VAL A 88 10.34 -8.37 6.90
C VAL A 88 9.60 -7.22 7.59
N ALA A 89 8.39 -7.49 8.10
CA ALA A 89 7.63 -6.56 8.94
C ALA A 89 8.30 -6.26 10.29
N GLN A 90 9.07 -7.22 10.82
CA GLN A 90 9.77 -7.16 12.11
C GLN A 90 11.21 -6.62 12.02
N SER A 91 11.69 -6.30 10.81
CA SER A 91 12.94 -5.54 10.63
C SER A 91 12.78 -4.13 11.20
N GLY A 92 12.83 -4.00 12.51
CA GLY A 92 12.81 -2.71 13.20
C GLY A 92 13.95 -1.82 12.69
N GLY A 93 13.64 -0.55 12.41
CA GLY A 93 14.59 0.40 11.85
C GLY A 93 13.91 1.63 11.26
N GLU A 94 14.70 2.54 10.68
CA GLU A 94 14.15 3.68 9.94
C GLU A 94 13.24 3.20 8.80
N MET A 95 12.08 3.84 8.66
CA MET A 95 11.04 3.55 7.67
C MET A 95 11.61 3.34 6.26
N ALA A 96 12.62 4.13 5.85
CA ALA A 96 13.26 4.02 4.55
C ALA A 96 13.97 2.68 4.32
N LYS A 97 14.58 2.11 5.36
CA LYS A 97 15.24 0.81 5.28
C LYS A 97 14.21 -0.31 5.17
N ALA A 98 13.19 -0.29 6.02
CA ALA A 98 12.10 -1.26 5.99
C ALA A 98 11.32 -1.20 4.67
N ALA A 99 11.10 0.00 4.12
CA ALA A 99 10.54 0.20 2.78
C ALA A 99 11.37 -0.49 1.69
N GLY A 100 12.70 -0.33 1.73
CA GLY A 100 13.61 -1.00 0.79
C GLY A 100 13.55 -2.53 0.89
N GLU A 101 13.50 -3.08 2.11
CA GLU A 101 13.39 -4.53 2.32
C GLU A 101 12.03 -5.07 1.86
N ALA A 102 10.94 -4.35 2.15
CA ALA A 102 9.59 -4.64 1.69
C ALA A 102 9.50 -4.72 0.16
N VAL A 103 9.99 -3.69 -0.54
CA VAL A 103 10.01 -3.67 -2.01
C VAL A 103 10.81 -4.84 -2.57
N ARG A 104 11.98 -5.13 -1.99
CA ARG A 104 12.82 -6.27 -2.41
C ARG A 104 12.12 -7.60 -2.20
N TRP A 105 11.40 -7.76 -1.10
CA TRP A 105 10.62 -8.96 -0.84
C TRP A 105 9.51 -9.14 -1.90
N VAL A 106 8.76 -8.08 -2.19
CA VAL A 106 7.72 -8.11 -3.25
C VAL A 106 8.35 -8.45 -4.61
N GLN A 107 9.47 -7.82 -4.95
CA GLN A 107 10.19 -8.11 -6.19
C GLN A 107 10.62 -9.57 -6.31
N ALA A 108 11.05 -10.19 -5.21
CA ALA A 108 11.51 -11.57 -5.19
C ALA A 108 10.37 -12.60 -5.24
N HIS A 109 9.22 -12.30 -4.64
CA HIS A 109 8.13 -13.27 -4.48
C HIS A 109 6.97 -13.07 -5.46
N LEU A 110 6.70 -11.82 -5.84
CA LEU A 110 5.48 -11.39 -6.52
C LEU A 110 5.75 -10.67 -7.86
N GLY A 111 7.03 -10.56 -8.25
CA GLY A 111 7.44 -9.95 -9.51
C GLY A 111 7.64 -8.43 -9.41
N PRO A 112 7.76 -7.71 -10.54
CA PRO A 112 8.22 -6.32 -10.54
C PRO A 112 7.32 -5.43 -9.68
N CYS A 113 7.93 -4.59 -8.85
CA CYS A 113 7.24 -3.61 -8.02
C CYS A 113 7.34 -2.23 -8.67
N SER A 114 6.20 -1.60 -8.98
CA SER A 114 6.12 -0.28 -9.66
C SER A 114 5.76 0.86 -8.72
N LEU A 115 5.22 0.55 -7.54
CA LEU A 115 4.88 1.51 -6.51
C LEU A 115 5.20 0.95 -5.13
N GLY A 116 5.98 1.67 -4.33
CA GLY A 116 6.05 1.45 -2.89
C GLY A 116 5.68 2.72 -2.13
N LEU A 117 4.66 2.62 -1.28
CA LEU A 117 4.16 3.72 -0.45
C LEU A 117 4.25 3.32 1.00
N PHE A 118 5.08 4.01 1.77
CA PHE A 118 5.32 3.70 3.17
C PHE A 118 5.10 4.97 3.99
N VAL A 119 4.18 4.92 4.95
CA VAL A 119 3.73 6.11 5.67
C VAL A 119 3.55 5.78 7.15
N ASP A 120 3.75 6.72 8.06
CA ASP A 120 3.35 6.49 9.45
C ASP A 120 1.82 6.56 9.60
N ARG A 121 1.30 5.90 10.64
CA ARG A 121 -0.13 5.78 10.90
C ARG A 121 -0.82 7.14 10.99
N GLY A 122 -0.21 8.13 11.65
CA GLY A 122 -0.80 9.46 11.80
C GLY A 122 -1.01 10.15 10.45
N HIS A 123 -0.01 10.09 9.58
CA HIS A 123 -0.12 10.62 8.21
C HIS A 123 -1.00 9.76 7.30
N ALA A 124 -1.07 8.45 7.50
CA ALA A 124 -1.98 7.57 6.77
C ALA A 124 -3.46 7.92 7.05
N GLU A 125 -3.82 8.09 8.33
CA GLU A 125 -5.16 8.51 8.74
C GLU A 125 -5.49 9.91 8.20
N ALA A 126 -4.53 10.84 8.26
CA ALA A 126 -4.69 12.18 7.70
C ALA A 126 -4.89 12.15 6.17
N LEU A 127 -4.14 11.31 5.46
CA LEU A 127 -4.26 11.11 4.02
C LEU A 127 -5.65 10.59 3.65
N LEU A 128 -6.15 9.58 4.37
CA LEU A 128 -7.47 9.00 4.10
C LEU A 128 -8.61 9.98 4.37
N ARG A 129 -8.46 10.89 5.34
CA ARG A 129 -9.45 11.93 5.65
C ARG A 129 -9.33 13.19 4.79
N ALA A 130 -8.18 13.42 4.15
CA ALA A 130 -7.95 14.62 3.37
C ALA A 130 -8.81 14.65 2.10
N SER A 131 -9.42 15.80 1.81
CA SER A 131 -10.06 16.04 0.52
C SER A 131 -9.03 16.25 -0.60
N ASP A 132 -7.87 16.84 -0.27
CA ASP A 132 -6.72 16.97 -1.17
C ASP A 132 -5.63 15.96 -0.76
N LYS A 133 -5.66 14.79 -1.40
CA LYS A 133 -4.71 13.70 -1.15
C LYS A 133 -3.27 14.10 -1.50
N ALA A 134 -3.09 14.89 -2.56
CA ALA A 134 -1.77 15.32 -3.00
C ALA A 134 -1.13 16.27 -1.98
N ALA A 135 -1.92 17.18 -1.39
CA ALA A 135 -1.45 18.03 -0.30
C ALA A 135 -1.07 17.22 0.94
N ALA A 136 -1.89 16.24 1.34
CA ALA A 136 -1.58 15.38 2.48
C ALA A 136 -0.29 14.56 2.27
N LEU A 137 -0.07 14.02 1.07
CA LEU A 137 1.17 13.33 0.72
C LEU A 137 2.38 14.27 0.78
N ARG A 138 2.26 15.50 0.25
CA ARG A 138 3.33 16.51 0.33
C ARG A 138 3.66 16.87 1.78
N THR A 139 2.65 17.02 2.64
CA THR A 139 2.84 17.26 4.07
C THR A 139 3.56 16.09 4.75
N ALA A 140 3.12 14.85 4.50
CA ALA A 140 3.75 13.66 5.07
C ALA A 140 5.21 13.51 4.61
N SER A 141 5.49 13.77 3.33
CA SER A 141 6.84 13.77 2.78
C SER A 141 7.73 14.84 3.43
N ALA A 142 7.23 16.07 3.57
CA ALA A 142 7.96 17.16 4.21
C ALA A 142 8.24 16.90 5.71
N ALA A 143 7.37 16.16 6.38
CA ALA A 143 7.54 15.75 7.77
C ALA A 143 8.48 14.54 7.96
N GLY A 144 8.94 13.91 6.86
CA GLY A 144 9.72 12.67 6.91
C GLY A 144 8.88 11.42 7.29
N GLY A 145 7.56 11.56 7.31
CA GLY A 145 6.59 10.50 7.63
C GLY A 145 6.14 9.69 6.42
N LEU A 146 6.72 9.93 5.24
CA LEU A 146 6.39 9.24 4.00
C LEU A 146 7.67 8.90 3.23
N VAL A 147 7.77 7.63 2.83
CA VAL A 147 8.76 7.09 1.91
C VAL A 147 8.02 6.56 0.68
N LEU A 148 8.38 7.07 -0.49
CA LEU A 148 7.89 6.57 -1.77
C LEU A 148 9.07 5.95 -2.53
N SER A 149 9.03 4.64 -2.75
CA SER A 149 10.06 3.93 -3.51
C SER A 149 9.57 2.53 -3.89
N PRO A 150 9.55 2.16 -5.18
CA PRO A 150 9.72 3.02 -6.34
C PRO A 150 8.55 4.00 -6.49
N VAL A 151 8.81 5.16 -7.12
CA VAL A 151 7.78 6.17 -7.40
C VAL A 151 7.36 6.06 -8.87
N PRO A 152 6.09 5.74 -9.17
CA PRO A 152 5.64 5.75 -10.55
C PRO A 152 5.63 7.18 -11.10
N PRO A 153 5.93 7.39 -12.41
CA PRO A 153 6.00 8.72 -13.00
C PRO A 153 4.73 9.56 -12.80
N ALA A 154 3.56 8.92 -12.84
CA ALA A 154 2.28 9.57 -12.59
C ALA A 154 2.18 10.17 -11.18
N LEU A 155 2.69 9.47 -10.17
CA LEU A 155 2.73 9.96 -8.80
C LEU A 155 3.78 11.06 -8.62
N ALA A 156 4.93 10.93 -9.30
CA ALA A 156 5.96 11.97 -9.28
C ALA A 156 5.43 13.32 -9.84
N ILE A 157 4.60 13.27 -10.89
CA ILE A 157 3.94 14.47 -11.45
C ILE A 157 2.91 15.05 -10.48
N ALA A 158 2.13 14.19 -9.79
CA ALA A 158 1.12 14.65 -8.83
C ALA A 158 1.72 15.30 -7.56
N LEU A 159 2.99 15.03 -7.28
CA LEU A 159 3.71 15.54 -6.11
C LEU A 159 4.61 16.75 -6.42
N ALA A 160 4.85 17.05 -7.70
CA ALA A 160 5.62 18.22 -8.16
C ALA A 160 4.81 19.52 -8.05
#